data_AF-N1R339-F1
#
_entry.id   AF-N1R339-F1
#
_cell.length_a   1.000
_cell.length_b   1.000
_cell.length_c   1.000
_cell.angle_alpha   90.00
_cell.angle_beta   90.00
_cell.angle_gamma   90.00
#
_symmetry.space_group_name_H-M   'P 1'
#
loop_
_entity.id
_entity.type
_entity.pdbx_description
1 polymer ?
#
loop_
_entity_poly.entity_id
_entity_poly.type
_entity_poly.pdbx_seq_one_letter_code
_entity_poly.pdbx_strand_id
1 'polypeptide(L)'
;MVGTSSSFVNLEACGSEFVVDGNEPGLSDTAAAHGEAAAAHRKRASLMSEEEVLVMSNMSETVREVAIAIKSTGEAHPELYDAVMELPGFTEDDLLIVFDYLNENANRARSHSFVQMSETRRTRWVMHHLSKVNGGVPVPKDGLPKDGVPVTSDEVPKGGV
;
A
#
# COMPACT_ATOMS: atom_id res chain seq x y z
N MET A 1 -35.99 -34.93 -4.90
CA MET A 1 -34.79 -35.75 -4.60
C MET A 1 -33.65 -35.22 -5.44
N VAL A 2 -32.71 -34.51 -4.82
CA VAL A 2 -31.26 -34.50 -5.09
C VAL A 2 -30.69 -33.88 -3.82
N GLY A 3 -30.10 -34.73 -2.98
CA GLY A 3 -29.43 -34.32 -1.77
C GLY A 3 -27.99 -33.94 -2.13
N THR A 4 -27.62 -32.70 -1.82
CA THR A 4 -26.22 -32.30 -1.74
C THR A 4 -25.91 -32.13 -0.25
N SER A 5 -25.38 -33.19 0.35
CA SER A 5 -24.82 -33.16 1.69
C SER A 5 -23.65 -32.18 1.69
N SER A 6 -23.83 -31.00 2.27
CA SER A 6 -22.71 -30.15 2.67
C SER A 6 -22.36 -30.53 4.09
N SER A 7 -21.24 -31.22 4.28
CA SER A 7 -20.68 -31.51 5.59
C SER A 7 -20.22 -30.20 6.23
N PHE A 8 -21.10 -29.59 7.02
CA PHE A 8 -20.75 -28.51 7.93
C PHE A 8 -19.76 -29.06 8.97
N VAL A 9 -18.53 -28.58 8.94
CA VAL A 9 -17.59 -28.78 10.04
C VAL A 9 -18.13 -28.02 11.24
N ASN A 10 -18.58 -28.78 12.23
CA ASN A 10 -19.04 -28.29 13.52
C ASN A 10 -17.82 -27.77 14.30
N LEU A 11 -17.57 -26.46 14.24
CA LEU A 11 -16.58 -25.80 15.08
C LEU A 11 -17.24 -25.52 16.44
N GLU A 12 -17.41 -26.57 17.23
CA GLU A 12 -17.77 -26.41 18.64
C GLU A 12 -16.56 -25.92 19.43
N ALA A 13 -16.78 -24.81 20.12
CA ALA A 13 -16.23 -24.45 21.42
C ALA A 13 -14.70 -24.54 21.62
N CYS A 14 -14.06 -23.38 21.57
CA CYS A 14 -13.22 -22.99 22.71
C CYS A 14 -13.32 -21.47 22.89
N GLY A 15 -14.39 -21.05 23.56
CA GLY A 15 -14.47 -19.71 24.12
C GLY A 15 -13.49 -19.62 25.28
N SER A 16 -12.39 -18.92 25.08
CA SER A 16 -11.54 -18.45 26.17
C SER A 16 -11.73 -16.95 26.26
N GLU A 17 -12.65 -16.54 27.12
CA GLU A 17 -12.80 -15.16 27.56
C GLU A 17 -11.48 -14.67 28.18
N PHE A 18 -10.95 -13.60 27.59
CA PHE A 18 -9.86 -12.84 28.19
C PHE A 18 -10.47 -11.98 29.30
N VAL A 19 -10.37 -12.42 30.56
CA VAL A 19 -10.65 -11.59 31.73
C VAL A 19 -9.34 -11.11 32.33
N VAL A 20 -9.15 -9.79 32.22
CA VAL A 20 -8.05 -9.02 32.79
C VAL A 20 -8.36 -8.62 34.24
N ASP A 21 -7.34 -8.79 35.07
CA ASP A 21 -7.06 -8.41 36.46
C ASP A 21 -8.07 -7.56 37.28
N GLY A 22 -8.22 -7.94 38.55
CA GLY A 22 -8.83 -7.11 39.59
C GLY A 22 -8.62 -7.68 40.99
N ASN A 23 -7.48 -7.37 41.61
CA ASN A 23 -7.20 -7.54 43.04
C ASN A 23 -8.15 -6.70 43.93
N GLU A 24 -8.79 -7.30 44.95
CA GLU A 24 -8.98 -6.78 46.32
C GLU A 24 -9.68 -7.83 47.25
N PRO A 25 -9.55 -7.72 48.58
CA PRO A 25 -9.45 -8.87 49.50
C PRO A 25 -10.76 -9.23 50.22
N GLY A 26 -10.98 -10.52 50.50
CA GLY A 26 -12.17 -10.99 51.22
C GLY A 26 -12.05 -12.40 51.82
N LEU A 27 -11.62 -12.45 53.08
CA LEU A 27 -12.01 -13.33 54.20
C LEU A 27 -12.62 -14.75 53.98
N SER A 28 -12.02 -15.73 54.68
CA SER A 28 -12.54 -17.03 55.19
C SER A 28 -12.84 -18.13 54.13
N ASP A 29 -12.43 -19.39 54.24
CA ASP A 29 -12.32 -20.29 55.40
C ASP A 29 -11.11 -21.23 55.38
N THR A 30 -10.74 -21.65 56.59
CA THR A 30 -9.74 -22.64 56.95
C THR A 30 -10.13 -24.08 56.58
N ALA A 31 -9.20 -24.85 55.99
CA ALA A 31 -9.07 -26.28 56.27
C ALA A 31 -7.64 -26.75 56.01
N ALA A 32 -6.98 -27.20 57.08
CA ALA A 32 -5.64 -27.75 57.06
C ALA A 32 -5.59 -29.13 56.39
N ALA A 33 -4.57 -29.38 55.57
CA ALA A 33 -3.99 -30.71 55.42
C ALA A 33 -2.51 -30.60 55.02
N HIS A 34 -1.71 -31.30 55.81
CA HIS A 34 -0.25 -31.41 55.78
C HIS A 34 0.28 -31.85 54.41
N GLY A 35 1.39 -31.24 53.97
CA GLY A 35 2.11 -31.67 52.77
C GLY A 35 3.45 -30.96 52.65
N GLU A 36 4.42 -31.39 53.45
CA GLU A 36 5.81 -31.01 53.25
C GLU A 36 6.31 -31.70 51.98
N ALA A 37 6.33 -30.95 50.88
CA ALA A 37 7.04 -31.32 49.68
C ALA A 37 8.01 -30.18 49.38
N ALA A 38 9.30 -30.47 49.58
CA ALA A 38 10.41 -29.67 49.12
C ALA A 38 10.27 -29.41 47.61
N ALA A 39 9.57 -28.35 47.23
CA ALA A 39 9.42 -27.95 45.84
C ALA A 39 10.66 -27.14 45.48
N ALA A 40 11.68 -27.90 45.08
CA ALA A 40 12.88 -27.44 44.40
C ALA A 40 12.58 -26.17 43.59
N HIS A 41 13.39 -25.13 43.79
CA HIS A 41 13.46 -23.98 42.89
C HIS A 41 13.60 -24.51 41.46
N ARG A 42 12.48 -24.59 40.74
CA ARG A 42 12.46 -24.86 39.31
C ARG A 42 13.06 -23.62 38.67
N LYS A 43 14.40 -23.61 38.55
CA LYS A 43 15.08 -22.85 37.51
C LYS A 43 14.29 -23.16 36.24
N ARG A 44 13.65 -22.15 35.66
CA ARG A 44 13.08 -22.26 34.31
C ARG A 44 14.27 -22.64 33.43
N ALA A 45 14.46 -23.95 33.20
CA ALA A 45 15.40 -24.42 32.22
C ALA A 45 14.98 -23.73 30.92
N SER A 46 15.93 -23.08 30.25
CA SER A 46 15.69 -22.56 28.91
C SER A 46 15.10 -23.72 28.11
N LEU A 47 13.86 -23.54 27.64
CA LEU A 47 13.12 -24.60 26.95
C LEU A 47 13.75 -24.95 25.60
N MET A 48 14.76 -24.18 25.17
CA MET A 48 15.44 -24.32 23.89
C MET A 48 16.95 -24.16 24.05
N SER A 49 17.71 -24.91 23.25
CA SER A 49 19.15 -24.75 23.09
C SER A 49 19.48 -23.51 22.26
N GLU A 50 20.72 -23.02 22.36
CA GLU A 50 21.20 -21.88 21.54
C GLU A 50 21.15 -22.20 20.03
N GLU A 51 21.39 -23.46 19.66
CA GLU A 51 21.25 -23.97 18.29
C GLU A 51 19.80 -23.83 17.80
N GLU A 52 18.83 -24.27 18.60
CA GLU A 52 17.42 -24.20 18.23
C GLU A 52 16.95 -22.74 18.07
N VAL A 53 17.44 -21.84 18.93
CA VAL A 53 17.19 -20.39 18.81
C VAL A 53 17.78 -19.84 17.51
N LEU A 54 18.98 -20.27 17.12
CA LEU A 54 19.62 -19.85 15.87
C LEU A 54 18.83 -20.35 14.64
N VAL A 55 18.40 -21.61 14.65
CA VAL A 55 17.57 -22.19 13.57
C VAL A 55 16.26 -21.43 13.44
N MET A 56 15.55 -21.19 14.55
CA MET A 56 14.29 -20.43 14.53
C MET A 56 14.49 -18.99 14.05
N SER A 57 15.57 -18.33 14.46
CA SER A 57 15.92 -16.98 13.99
C SER A 57 16.15 -16.97 12.47
N ASN A 58 16.96 -17.89 11.95
CA ASN A 58 17.23 -18.01 10.51
C ASN A 58 15.97 -18.35 9.70
N MET A 59 15.10 -19.22 10.24
CA MET A 59 13.80 -19.51 9.64
C MET A 59 12.88 -18.28 9.64
N SER A 60 12.87 -17.49 10.72
CA SER A 60 12.03 -16.29 10.81
C SER A 60 12.39 -15.25 9.74
N GLU A 61 13.67 -15.10 9.43
CA GLU A 61 14.14 -14.24 8.35
C GLU A 61 13.74 -14.79 6.97
N THR A 62 13.91 -16.09 6.77
CA THR A 62 13.49 -16.75 5.53
C THR A 62 11.98 -16.58 5.29
N VAL A 63 11.15 -16.73 6.32
CA VAL A 63 9.69 -16.54 6.23
C VAL A 63 9.33 -15.07 6.00
N ARG A 64 10.08 -14.13 6.59
CA ARG A 64 9.92 -12.69 6.32
C ARG A 64 10.14 -12.38 4.85
N GLU A 65 11.22 -12.89 4.26
CA GLU A 65 11.53 -12.69 2.84
C GLU A 65 10.45 -13.29 1.93
N VAL A 66 9.97 -14.50 2.24
CA VAL A 66 8.84 -15.11 1.51
C VAL A 66 7.58 -14.24 1.62
N ALA A 67 7.28 -13.71 2.81
CA ALA A 67 6.12 -12.84 3.01
C ALA A 67 6.25 -11.52 2.25
N ILE A 68 7.46 -10.95 2.13
CA ILE A 68 7.75 -9.77 1.30
C ILE A 68 7.54 -10.11 -0.18
N ALA A 69 8.09 -11.24 -0.64
CA ALA A 69 7.94 -11.70 -2.01
C ALA A 69 6.46 -11.83 -2.40
N ILE A 70 5.64 -12.54 -1.60
CA ILE A 70 4.19 -12.69 -1.84
C ILE A 70 3.46 -11.35 -1.88
N LYS A 71 3.86 -10.38 -1.03
CA LYS A 71 3.27 -9.04 -1.07
C LYS A 71 3.65 -8.27 -2.35
N SER A 72 4.82 -8.55 -2.93
CA SER A 72 5.32 -7.89 -4.15
C SER A 72 4.84 -8.52 -5.47
N THR A 73 4.25 -9.72 -5.44
CA THR A 73 3.79 -10.46 -6.63
C THR A 73 2.42 -10.01 -7.15
N GLY A 74 1.85 -8.92 -6.65
CA GLY A 74 0.65 -8.32 -7.26
C GLY A 74 0.97 -7.83 -8.69
N GLU A 75 -0.03 -7.84 -9.56
CA GLU A 75 0.02 -7.16 -10.86
C GLU A 75 -0.58 -5.75 -10.73
N ALA A 76 -0.25 -4.85 -11.65
CA ALA A 76 -0.92 -3.55 -11.71
C ALA A 76 -2.37 -3.72 -12.18
N HIS A 77 -3.24 -2.77 -11.84
CA HIS A 77 -4.63 -2.81 -12.29
C HIS A 77 -4.72 -2.85 -13.83
N PRO A 78 -5.55 -3.71 -14.44
CA PRO A 78 -5.60 -3.87 -15.90
C PRO A 78 -5.98 -2.58 -16.65
N GLU A 79 -6.86 -1.78 -16.05
CA GLU A 79 -7.30 -0.48 -16.61
C GLU A 79 -6.37 0.69 -16.24
N LEU A 80 -5.21 0.44 -15.62
CA LEU A 80 -4.30 1.51 -15.18
C LEU A 80 -3.84 2.37 -16.36
N TYR A 81 -3.51 1.75 -17.49
CA TYR A 81 -3.00 2.46 -18.66
C TYR A 81 -4.01 3.50 -19.14
N ASP A 82 -5.23 3.08 -19.46
CA ASP A 82 -6.30 3.97 -19.91
C ASP A 82 -6.62 5.03 -18.85
N ALA A 83 -6.68 4.63 -17.58
CA ALA A 83 -6.93 5.55 -16.48
C ALA A 83 -5.86 6.65 -16.29
N VAL A 84 -4.63 6.43 -16.76
CA VAL A 84 -3.58 7.45 -16.75
C VAL A 84 -3.58 8.23 -18.07
N MET A 85 -3.60 7.53 -19.20
CA MET A 85 -3.42 8.12 -20.53
C MET A 85 -4.61 8.97 -21.00
N GLU A 86 -5.81 8.71 -20.48
CA GLU A 86 -7.00 9.51 -20.81
C GLU A 86 -7.10 10.81 -19.99
N LEU A 87 -6.19 11.08 -19.05
CA LEU A 87 -6.26 12.28 -18.21
C LEU A 87 -5.97 13.56 -19.02
N PRO A 88 -6.93 14.49 -19.12
CA PRO A 88 -6.71 15.72 -19.87
C PRO A 88 -5.81 16.69 -19.11
N GLY A 89 -5.09 17.53 -19.85
CA GLY A 89 -4.33 18.66 -19.30
C GLY A 89 -2.90 18.33 -18.85
N PHE A 90 -2.38 17.14 -19.21
CA PHE A 90 -0.98 16.75 -19.02
C PHE A 90 -0.33 16.45 -20.36
N THR A 91 1.00 16.56 -20.42
CA THR A 91 1.77 16.05 -21.57
C THR A 91 1.87 14.54 -21.51
N GLU A 92 2.11 13.89 -22.65
CA GLU A 92 2.30 12.43 -22.69
C GLU A 92 3.49 11.99 -21.81
N ASP A 93 4.58 12.77 -21.80
CA ASP A 93 5.74 12.52 -20.93
C ASP A 93 5.39 12.54 -19.44
N ASP A 94 4.59 13.53 -19.01
CA ASP A 94 4.11 13.61 -17.62
C ASP A 94 3.25 12.40 -17.25
N LEU A 95 2.42 11.93 -18.18
CA LEU A 95 1.58 10.75 -17.98
C LEU A 95 2.40 9.45 -17.96
N LEU A 96 3.44 9.33 -18.77
CA LEU A 96 4.36 8.18 -18.74
C LEU A 96 5.12 8.08 -17.41
N ILE A 97 5.60 9.21 -16.87
CA ILE A 97 6.26 9.26 -15.55
C ILE A 97 5.31 8.72 -14.47
N VAL A 98 4.05 9.14 -14.49
CA VAL A 98 3.02 8.66 -13.55
C VAL A 98 2.72 7.18 -13.75
N PHE A 99 2.58 6.76 -15.00
CA PHE A 99 2.27 5.38 -15.34
C PHE A 99 3.36 4.43 -14.84
N ASP A 100 4.63 4.73 -15.14
CA ASP A 100 5.77 3.94 -14.69
C ASP A 100 5.81 3.86 -13.16
N TYR A 101 5.64 5.00 -12.48
CA TYR A 101 5.58 5.04 -11.02
C TYR A 101 4.47 4.15 -10.45
N LEU A 102 3.26 4.17 -11.01
CA LEU A 102 2.14 3.35 -10.52
C LEU A 102 2.32 1.86 -10.87
N ASN A 103 3.10 1.55 -11.91
CA ASN A 103 3.37 0.19 -12.38
C ASN A 103 4.53 -0.50 -11.65
N GLU A 104 5.38 0.26 -10.95
CA GLU A 104 6.43 -0.27 -10.07
C GLU A 104 5.87 -1.30 -9.07
N ASN A 105 6.58 -2.41 -8.84
CA ASN A 105 6.16 -3.47 -7.91
C ASN A 105 5.75 -2.93 -6.53
N ALA A 106 6.51 -1.95 -6.01
CA ALA A 106 6.26 -1.33 -4.70
C ALA A 106 4.97 -0.49 -4.65
N ASN A 107 4.46 -0.10 -5.81
CA ASN A 107 3.37 0.87 -5.95
C ASN A 107 2.09 0.25 -6.51
N ARG A 108 2.07 -1.04 -6.83
CA ARG A 108 0.90 -1.70 -7.42
C ARG A 108 -0.36 -1.60 -6.59
N ALA A 109 -0.26 -1.61 -5.26
CA ALA A 109 -1.42 -1.37 -4.40
C ALA A 109 -2.05 0.03 -4.65
N ARG A 110 -1.24 1.03 -5.03
CA ARG A 110 -1.73 2.36 -5.43
C ARG A 110 -2.40 2.34 -6.80
N SER A 111 -1.96 1.50 -7.74
CA SER A 111 -2.60 1.40 -9.06
C SER A 111 -4.09 1.08 -8.95
N HIS A 112 -4.46 0.12 -8.10
CA HIS A 112 -5.86 -0.22 -7.81
C HIS A 112 -6.64 0.95 -7.24
N SER A 113 -6.05 1.64 -6.25
CA SER A 113 -6.68 2.80 -5.63
C SER A 113 -6.87 3.94 -6.62
N PHE A 114 -5.89 4.17 -7.50
CA PHE A 114 -5.88 5.24 -8.48
C PHE A 114 -7.02 5.10 -9.50
N VAL A 115 -7.22 3.90 -10.04
CA VAL A 115 -8.30 3.62 -11.01
C VAL A 115 -9.68 3.83 -10.39
N GLN A 116 -9.86 3.49 -9.11
CA GLN A 116 -11.13 3.72 -8.38
C GLN A 116 -11.43 5.20 -8.11
N MET A 117 -10.46 6.10 -8.25
CA MET A 117 -10.68 7.52 -8.05
C MET A 117 -11.43 8.15 -9.23
N SER A 118 -12.30 9.12 -8.93
CA SER A 118 -12.86 9.99 -9.97
C SER A 118 -11.74 10.72 -10.72
N GLU A 119 -11.97 11.05 -11.99
CA GLU A 119 -11.01 11.76 -12.84
C GLU A 119 -10.46 13.03 -12.16
N THR A 120 -11.34 13.88 -11.61
CA THR A 120 -10.93 15.10 -10.88
C THR A 120 -9.98 14.82 -9.70
N ARG A 121 -10.10 13.64 -9.07
CA ARG A 121 -9.20 13.23 -7.97
C ARG A 121 -7.89 12.67 -8.54
N ARG A 122 -7.93 11.90 -9.63
CA ARG A 122 -6.74 11.45 -10.37
C ARG A 122 -5.91 12.64 -10.85
N THR A 123 -6.52 13.63 -11.51
CA THR A 123 -5.86 14.86 -11.96
C THR A 123 -5.14 15.57 -10.82
N ARG A 124 -5.81 15.78 -9.67
CA ARG A 124 -5.18 16.41 -8.49
C ARG A 124 -4.04 15.58 -7.92
N TRP A 125 -4.19 14.26 -7.89
CA TRP A 125 -3.15 13.36 -7.44
C TRP A 125 -1.92 13.44 -8.36
N VAL A 126 -2.12 13.44 -9.68
CA VAL A 126 -1.07 13.55 -10.70
C VAL A 126 -0.34 14.89 -10.57
N MET A 127 -1.07 16.00 -10.48
CA MET A 127 -0.47 17.32 -10.24
C MET A 127 0.42 17.33 -8.99
N HIS A 128 -0.06 16.73 -7.90
CA HIS A 128 0.72 16.64 -6.67
C HIS A 128 1.97 15.76 -6.84
N HIS A 129 1.84 14.59 -7.50
CA HIS A 129 2.96 13.70 -7.76
C HIS A 129 4.02 14.38 -8.63
N LEU A 130 3.62 14.94 -9.77
CA LEU A 130 4.52 15.66 -10.68
C LEU A 130 5.13 16.89 -10.01
N SER A 131 4.43 17.61 -9.14
CA SER A 131 5.05 18.72 -8.40
C SER A 131 6.20 18.28 -7.49
N LYS A 132 6.15 17.04 -6.99
CA LYS A 132 7.21 16.46 -6.15
C LYS A 132 8.37 15.94 -7.00
N VAL A 133 8.07 15.36 -8.16
CA VAL A 133 9.07 14.86 -9.11
C VAL A 133 9.78 16.03 -9.82
N ASN A 134 9.01 17.04 -10.22
CA ASN A 134 9.45 18.23 -10.95
C ASN A 134 9.73 19.43 -10.02
N GLY A 135 9.93 19.19 -8.71
CA GLY A 135 10.18 20.20 -7.68
C GLY A 135 11.46 21.04 -7.85
N GLY A 136 12.04 21.08 -9.04
CA GLY A 136 13.04 22.03 -9.49
C GLY A 136 12.83 22.42 -10.95
N VAL A 137 11.74 23.12 -11.29
CA VAL A 137 11.69 24.27 -12.23
C VAL A 137 10.22 24.70 -12.40
N PRO A 138 9.91 26.01 -12.32
CA PRO A 138 8.56 26.52 -12.54
C PRO A 138 8.20 26.45 -14.04
N VAL A 139 7.05 25.88 -14.36
CA VAL A 139 6.44 25.95 -15.70
C VAL A 139 6.05 27.41 -15.98
N PRO A 140 6.57 28.04 -17.06
CA PRO A 140 5.99 29.27 -17.57
C PRO A 140 4.57 28.98 -18.06
N LYS A 141 3.61 29.59 -17.39
CA LYS A 141 2.26 29.76 -17.94
C LYS A 141 2.36 30.84 -19.02
N ASP A 142 1.51 30.68 -20.03
CA ASP A 142 1.19 31.65 -21.08
C ASP A 142 1.87 31.35 -22.42
N GLY A 143 1.16 30.55 -23.22
CA GLY A 143 1.20 30.69 -24.66
C GLY A 143 0.80 32.11 -25.02
N LEU A 144 1.80 32.92 -25.40
CA LEU A 144 1.59 34.24 -25.95
C LEU A 144 1.21 34.12 -27.45
N PRO A 145 0.10 34.74 -27.90
CA PRO A 145 -0.30 34.76 -29.31
C PRO A 145 0.76 35.48 -30.16
N LYS A 146 1.14 34.88 -31.28
CA LYS A 146 1.99 35.50 -32.30
C LYS A 146 1.12 36.15 -33.38
N ASP A 147 0.41 37.22 -33.03
CA ASP A 147 -0.25 38.05 -34.03
C ASP A 147 0.32 39.47 -33.98
N GLY A 148 1.19 39.76 -34.94
CA GLY A 148 1.88 41.04 -35.04
C GLY A 148 2.66 41.19 -36.34
N VAL A 149 2.00 41.04 -37.48
CA VAL A 149 2.46 41.68 -38.74
C VAL A 149 1.24 42.32 -39.41
N PRO A 150 1.19 43.66 -39.53
CA PRO A 150 0.30 44.30 -40.48
C PRO A 150 0.99 44.28 -41.86
N VAL A 151 0.57 43.40 -42.76
CA VAL A 151 0.84 43.61 -44.19
C VAL A 151 -0.16 44.63 -44.68
N THR A 152 0.25 45.90 -44.71
CA THR A 152 -0.44 46.94 -45.46
C THR A 152 -0.19 46.68 -46.94
N SER A 153 -1.22 46.25 -47.67
CA SER A 153 -1.26 46.38 -49.11
C SER A 153 -1.30 47.86 -49.48
N ASP A 154 -0.35 48.32 -50.27
CA ASP A 154 -0.62 49.44 -51.18
C ASP A 154 0.17 49.25 -52.48
N GLU A 155 -0.62 49.23 -53.55
CA GLU A 155 -0.29 49.03 -54.94
C GLU A 155 0.00 50.41 -55.56
N VAL A 156 1.12 50.61 -56.27
CA VAL A 156 1.18 51.49 -57.46
C VAL A 156 2.36 51.06 -58.36
N PRO A 157 2.12 50.76 -59.65
CA PRO A 157 3.14 50.69 -60.70
C PRO A 157 3.21 52.01 -61.49
N LYS A 158 4.43 52.46 -61.84
CA LYS A 158 4.80 53.46 -62.88
C LYS A 158 6.34 53.56 -62.82
N GLY A 159 7.15 53.33 -63.85
CA GLY A 159 7.00 53.71 -65.26
C GLY A 159 7.87 54.96 -65.52
N GLY A 160 8.93 54.81 -66.32
CA GLY A 160 9.74 55.90 -66.91
C GLY A 160 11.20 55.92 -66.45
N VAL A 161 12.21 56.14 -67.29
CA VAL A 161 12.33 56.40 -68.75
C VAL A 161 13.70 55.87 -69.16
#